data_AF-A0A1Y5S9F3-F1
#
_entry.id   AF-A0A1Y5S9F3-F1
#
_cell.length_a   1.000
_cell.length_b   1.000
_cell.length_c   1.000
_cell.angle_alpha   90.00
_cell.angle_beta   90.00
_cell.angle_gamma   90.00
#
_symmetry.space_group_name_H-M   'P 1'
#
loop_
_entity.id
_entity.type
_entity.pdbx_description
1 polymer ?
#
loop_
_entity_poly.entity_id
_entity_poly.type
_entity_poly.pdbx_seq_one_letter_code
_entity_poly.pdbx_strand_id
1 'polypeptide(L)'
;MSYRSVAESALRMAEGQGHSLAAELDFCDYSRAVRREVEREVENILSERRAEEKAAEKKKKEKEGPGVLHFPAPPTVRMSPEKARAMRAADDRLRRAGE
;
A
#
# COMPACT_ATOMS: atom_id res chain seq x y z
N MET A 1 1.39 2.96 36.18
CA MET A 1 0.85 3.00 34.79
C MET A 1 1.66 4.00 34.00
N SER A 2 2.11 3.65 32.79
CA SER A 2 2.89 4.56 31.92
C SER A 2 1.98 5.23 30.88
N TYR A 3 2.36 6.41 30.39
CA TYR A 3 1.62 7.07 29.30
C TYR A 3 1.56 6.21 28.04
N ARG A 4 2.63 5.44 27.76
CA ARG A 4 2.67 4.46 26.67
C ARG A 4 1.58 3.39 26.78
N SER A 5 1.36 2.84 27.98
CA SER A 5 0.29 1.85 28.19
C SER A 5 -1.12 2.42 27.97
N VAL A 6 -1.33 3.70 28.31
CA VAL A 6 -2.60 4.41 28.08
C VAL A 6 -2.78 4.69 26.58
N ALA A 7 -1.72 5.13 25.90
CA ALA A 7 -1.71 5.35 24.46
C ALA A 7 -2.03 4.08 23.66
N GLU A 8 -1.43 2.94 24.03
CA GLU A 8 -1.71 1.64 23.42
C GLU A 8 -3.17 1.20 23.60
N SER A 9 -3.72 1.37 24.80
CA SER A 9 -5.14 1.07 25.07
C SER A 9 -6.08 2.00 24.30
N ALA A 10 -5.80 3.30 24.27
CA ALA A 10 -6.60 4.27 23.54
C ALA A 10 -6.61 3.98 22.04
N LEU A 11 -5.46 3.60 21.46
CA LEU A 11 -5.38 3.17 20.06
C LEU A 11 -6.22 1.92 19.79
N ARG A 12 -6.13 0.89 20.65
CA ARG A 12 -6.94 -0.34 20.49
C ARG A 12 -8.44 -0.06 20.58
N MET A 13 -8.86 0.82 21.49
CA MET A 13 -10.27 1.16 21.67
C MET A 13 -10.78 2.00 20.49
N ALA A 14 -10.00 2.99 20.04
CA ALA A 14 -10.31 3.76 18.84
C ALA A 14 -10.43 2.88 17.58
N GLU A 15 -9.49 1.94 17.37
CA GLU A 15 -9.53 0.96 16.29
C GLU A 15 -10.75 0.01 16.40
N GLY A 16 -11.05 -0.48 17.59
CA GLY A 16 -12.13 -1.45 17.82
C GLY A 16 -13.53 -0.85 17.73
N GLN A 17 -13.69 0.42 18.11
CA GLN A 17 -14.99 1.11 18.07
C GLN A 17 -15.18 1.93 16.78
N GLY A 18 -14.11 2.20 16.02
CA GLY A 18 -14.16 3.09 14.85
C GLY A 18 -14.23 4.57 15.21
N HIS A 19 -13.81 4.92 16.42
CA HIS A 19 -13.83 6.29 16.94
C HIS A 19 -12.49 6.99 16.68
N SER A 20 -12.49 8.33 16.71
CA SER A 20 -11.24 9.07 16.68
C SER A 20 -10.52 8.95 18.03
N LEU A 21 -9.19 8.85 18.01
CA LEU A 21 -8.36 8.86 19.23
C LEU A 21 -8.66 10.08 20.11
N ALA A 22 -8.93 11.23 19.49
CA ALA A 22 -9.29 12.45 20.22
C ALA A 22 -10.57 12.27 21.05
N ALA A 23 -11.61 11.65 20.48
CA ALA A 23 -12.85 11.37 21.19
C ALA A 23 -12.64 10.38 22.35
N GLU A 24 -11.77 9.40 22.18
CA GLU A 24 -11.41 8.44 23.23
C GLU A 24 -10.66 9.12 24.40
N LEU A 25 -9.74 10.04 24.08
CA LEU A 25 -9.01 10.80 25.09
C LEU A 25 -9.88 11.85 25.79
N ASP A 26 -10.87 12.41 25.09
CA ASP A 26 -11.87 13.32 25.65
C ASP A 26 -12.79 12.58 26.64
N PHE A 27 -13.17 11.33 26.35
CA PHE A 27 -14.00 10.51 27.24
C PHE A 27 -13.35 10.23 28.60
N CYS A 28 -12.01 10.14 28.62
CA CYS A 28 -11.25 9.82 29.83
C CYS A 28 -10.97 11.02 30.75
N ASP A 29 -11.44 12.23 30.40
CA ASP A 29 -11.30 13.46 31.20
C ASP A 29 -9.87 13.72 31.73
N TYR A 30 -8.86 13.39 30.92
CA TYR A 30 -7.46 13.61 31.30
C TYR A 30 -7.13 15.10 31.44
N SER A 31 -6.28 15.43 32.41
CA SER A 31 -5.70 16.78 32.46
C SER A 31 -4.96 17.11 31.17
N ARG A 32 -4.92 18.40 30.78
CA ARG A 32 -4.26 18.86 29.55
C ARG A 32 -2.79 18.42 29.43
N ALA A 33 -2.08 18.33 30.56
CA ALA A 33 -0.70 17.85 30.60
C ALA A 33 -0.61 16.35 30.30
N VAL A 34 -1.47 15.54 30.92
CA VAL A 34 -1.53 14.10 30.68
C VAL A 34 -1.94 13.79 29.25
N ARG A 35 -2.94 14.50 28.73
CA ARG A 35 -3.39 14.35 27.33
C ARG A 35 -2.24 14.55 26.35
N ARG A 36 -1.44 15.62 26.52
CA ARG A 36 -0.30 15.90 25.64
C ARG A 36 0.76 14.81 25.68
N GLU A 37 1.07 14.26 26.85
CA GLU A 37 2.05 13.17 26.96
C GLU A 37 1.51 11.88 26.33
N VAL A 38 0.21 11.60 26.47
CA VAL A 38 -0.43 10.44 25.81
C VAL A 38 -0.46 10.61 24.29
N GLU A 39 -0.82 11.79 23.78
CA GLU A 39 -0.79 12.11 22.35
C GLU A 39 0.62 11.95 21.76
N ARG A 40 1.65 12.42 22.48
CA ARG A 40 3.05 12.22 22.09
C ARG A 40 3.43 10.74 22.03
N GLU A 41 3.04 9.95 23.02
CA GLU A 41 3.29 8.50 23.00
C GLU A 41 2.56 7.80 21.84
N VAL A 42 1.34 8.24 21.50
CA VAL A 42 0.64 7.72 20.31
C VAL A 42 1.41 8.03 19.03
N GLU A 43 1.88 9.27 18.85
CA GLU A 43 2.70 9.65 17.70
C GLU A 43 4.01 8.82 17.62
N ASN A 44 4.64 8.56 18.76
CA ASN A 44 5.83 7.70 18.84
C ASN A 44 5.49 6.28 18.38
N ILE A 45 4.42 5.66 18.89
CA ILE A 45 3.99 4.30 18.52
C ILE A 45 3.70 4.22 17.01
N LEU A 46 2.97 5.20 16.46
CA LEU A 46 2.66 5.22 15.03
C LEU A 46 3.91 5.41 14.16
N SER A 47 4.87 6.19 14.64
CA SER A 47 6.15 6.41 13.94
C SER A 47 7.02 5.16 13.98
N GLU A 48 7.09 4.47 15.12
CA GLU A 48 7.77 3.18 15.27
C GLU A 48 7.16 2.13 14.33
N ARG A 49 5.83 1.99 14.30
CA ARG A 49 5.13 1.06 13.38
C ARG A 49 5.44 1.36 11.91
N ARG A 50 5.43 2.64 11.50
CA ARG A 50 5.79 3.05 10.13
C ARG A 50 7.26 2.78 9.80
N ALA A 51 8.15 2.96 10.76
CA ALA A 51 9.57 2.66 10.59
C ALA A 51 9.79 1.14 10.45
N GLU A 52 9.08 0.35 11.23
CA GLU A 52 9.08 -1.12 11.15
C GLU A 52 8.49 -1.62 9.82
N GLU A 53 7.38 -1.05 9.34
CA GLU A 53 6.82 -1.37 8.01
C GLU A 53 7.81 -1.06 6.89
N LYS A 54 8.47 0.10 6.92
CA LYS A 54 9.50 0.46 5.93
C LYS A 54 10.74 -0.46 6.02
N ALA A 55 11.12 -0.88 7.23
CA ALA A 55 12.22 -1.81 7.43
C ALA A 55 11.86 -3.23 6.97
N ALA A 56 10.62 -3.65 7.19
CA ALA A 56 10.08 -4.94 6.74
C ALA A 56 9.88 -4.97 5.22
N GLU A 57 9.46 -3.87 4.59
CA GLU A 57 9.35 -3.75 3.13
C GLU A 57 10.73 -3.77 2.45
N LYS A 58 11.75 -3.13 3.05
CA LYS A 58 13.15 -3.25 2.60
C LYS A 58 13.67 -4.70 2.67
N LYS A 59 13.32 -5.45 3.73
CA LYS A 59 13.70 -6.87 3.85
C LYS A 59 12.93 -7.79 2.88
N LYS A 60 11.68 -7.46 2.50
CA LYS A 60 10.95 -8.19 1.44
C LYS A 60 11.55 -7.95 0.05
N LYS A 61 12.01 -6.73 -0.25
CA LYS A 61 12.71 -6.40 -1.50
C LYS A 61 14.10 -7.05 -1.65
N GLU A 62 14.69 -7.56 -0.57
CA GLU A 62 15.94 -8.32 -0.64
C GLU A 62 15.74 -9.82 -0.98
N LYS A 63 14.49 -10.32 -0.94
CA LYS A 63 14.12 -11.66 -1.45
C LYS A 63 13.38 -11.64 -2.78
N GLU A 64 12.93 -10.48 -3.23
CA GLU A 64 12.43 -10.27 -4.58
C GLU A 64 13.46 -9.45 -5.34
N GLY A 65 14.49 -10.13 -5.86
CA GLY A 65 15.03 -9.69 -7.16
C GLY A 65 13.84 -9.52 -8.11
N PRO A 66 13.86 -8.55 -9.05
CA PRO A 66 12.71 -8.28 -9.91
C PRO A 66 12.25 -9.61 -10.48
N GLY A 67 11.07 -10.05 -10.06
CA GLY A 67 10.47 -11.29 -10.53
C GLY A 67 10.17 -11.10 -12.00
N VAL A 68 11.17 -11.33 -12.85
CA VAL A 68 10.97 -11.52 -14.27
C VAL A 68 10.17 -12.81 -14.36
N LEU A 69 8.85 -12.68 -14.46
CA LEU A 69 7.99 -13.76 -14.89
C LEU A 69 8.49 -14.17 -16.27
N HIS A 70 9.35 -15.18 -16.31
CA HIS A 70 9.81 -15.79 -17.55
C HIS A 70 8.65 -16.60 -18.12
N PHE A 71 7.75 -15.92 -18.81
CA PHE A 71 6.86 -16.58 -19.75
C PHE A 71 7.75 -17.21 -20.83
N PRO A 72 7.63 -18.52 -21.12
CA PRO A 72 8.30 -19.09 -22.28
C PRO A 72 7.87 -18.26 -23.49
N ALA A 73 8.84 -17.72 -24.24
CA ALA A 73 8.54 -16.94 -25.43
C ALA A 73 7.57 -17.76 -26.30
N PRO A 74 6.42 -17.20 -26.72
CA PRO A 74 5.49 -17.94 -27.55
C PRO A 74 6.26 -18.39 -28.80
N PRO A 75 6.01 -19.62 -29.30
CA PRO A 75 6.68 -20.09 -30.50
C PRO A 75 6.46 -19.05 -31.60
N THR A 76 7.54 -18.57 -32.20
CA THR A 76 7.46 -17.59 -33.28
C THR A 76 6.62 -18.21 -34.40
N VAL A 77 5.36 -17.80 -34.50
CA VAL A 77 4.47 -18.26 -35.55
C VAL A 77 5.05 -17.74 -36.86
N ARG A 78 5.65 -18.64 -37.65
CA ARG A 78 6.15 -18.31 -38.98
C ARG A 78 4.94 -18.01 -39.86
N MET A 79 4.55 -16.74 -39.93
CA MET A 79 3.52 -16.30 -40.86
C MET A 79 4.13 -16.19 -42.26
N SER A 80 3.39 -16.67 -43.26
CA SER A 80 3.78 -16.48 -44.65
C SER A 80 3.71 -14.97 -45.01
N PRO A 81 4.53 -14.50 -45.96
CA PRO A 81 4.52 -13.10 -46.39
C PRO A 81 3.14 -12.63 -46.87
N GLU A 82 2.34 -13.52 -47.45
CA GLU A 82 0.98 -13.25 -47.90
C GLU A 82 0.04 -12.91 -46.74
N LYS A 83 0.11 -13.67 -45.64
CA LYS A 83 -0.73 -13.45 -44.46
C LYS A 83 -0.36 -12.16 -43.72
N ALA A 84 0.93 -11.80 -43.71
CA ALA A 84 1.39 -10.54 -43.14
C ALA A 84 0.88 -9.32 -43.92
N ARG A 85 0.86 -9.39 -45.26
CA ARG A 85 0.29 -8.34 -46.12
C ARG A 85 -1.23 -8.20 -45.93
N ALA A 86 -1.94 -9.32 -45.83
CA ALA A 86 -3.40 -9.31 -45.62
C ALA A 86 -3.79 -8.67 -44.27
N MET A 87 -3.07 -8.99 -43.18
CA MET A 87 -3.31 -8.39 -41.86
C MET A 87 -3.05 -6.88 -41.85
N ARG A 88 -1.95 -6.42 -42.47
CA ARG A 88 -1.65 -4.98 -42.58
C ARG A 88 -2.71 -4.22 -43.37
N ALA A 89 -3.17 -4.79 -44.49
CA ALA A 89 -4.20 -4.17 -45.30
C ALA A 89 -5.56 -4.07 -44.58
N ALA A 90 -5.88 -5.01 -43.68
CA ALA A 90 -7.08 -4.95 -42.86
C ALA A 90 -6.97 -3.88 -41.76
N ASP A 91 -5.80 -3.78 -41.13
CA ASP A 91 -5.51 -2.79 -40.08
C ASP A 91 -5.54 -1.36 -40.63
N ASP A 92 -4.96 -1.13 -41.82
CA ASP A 92 -5.01 0.16 -42.51
C ASP A 92 -6.44 0.59 -42.90
N ARG A 93 -7.32 -0.38 -43.20
CA ARG A 93 -8.74 -0.09 -43.46
C ARG A 93 -9.49 0.29 -42.19
N LEU A 94 -9.25 -0.42 -41.10
CA LEU A 94 -9.84 -0.09 -39.80
C LEU A 94 -9.38 1.29 -39.32
N ARG A 95 -8.10 1.63 -39.50
CA ARG A 95 -7.56 2.95 -39.14
C ARG A 95 -8.22 4.10 -39.90
N ARG A 96 -8.48 3.93 -41.21
CA ARG A 96 -9.17 4.96 -42.02
C ARG A 96 -10.67 5.05 -41.77
N ALA A 97 -11.30 3.98 -41.30
CA ALA A 97 -12.73 3.98 -40.98
C ALA A 97 -13.04 4.62 -39.61
N GLY A 98 -12.00 4.83 -38.78
CA GLY A 98 -12.10 5.48 -37.48
C GLY A 98 -11.58 6.93 -37.42
N GLU A 99 -11.12 7.49 -38.55
CA GLU A 99 -10.94 8.94 -38.76
C GLU A 99 -12.25 9.54 -39.32
#